data_AF-A0A8I2C1H9-F1
#
_entry.id   AF-A0A8I2C1H9-F1
#
_cell.length_a   1.000
_cell.length_b   1.000
_cell.length_c   1.000
_cell.angle_alpha   90.00
_cell.angle_beta   90.00
_cell.angle_gamma   90.00
#
_symmetry.space_group_name_H-M   'P 1'
#
loop_
_entity.id
_entity.type
_entity.pdbx_description
1 polymer ?
#
loop_
_entity_poly.entity_id
_entity_poly.type
_entity_poly.pdbx_seq_one_letter_code
_entity_poly.pdbx_strand_id
1 'polypeptide(L)'
;MKKTDLQEYQEELKLKLNQVFSREVAQTEWSSMINERDLFIYSPRIDVAVGPFATENTYAYEYDEFFNNADIQDFLRDLYEANRVNLGMINDDFVQVPSFEDMIYMNHNARCFMAIEIENFVSHKHIMGGAINASALGRIGVVMPWSQEKLRSFVRFVRYLHYLRYARKNTFDTSNLLIVTKEQMETAIQNRIDNVR
;
A
#
# COMPACT_ATOMS: atom_id res chain seq x y z
N MET A 1 -27.29 -1.05 11.07
CA MET A 1 -26.41 -2.22 10.83
C MET A 1 -25.16 -2.04 11.68
N LYS A 2 -24.74 -3.04 12.46
CA LYS A 2 -23.42 -2.99 13.13
C LYS A 2 -22.34 -3.01 12.04
N LYS A 3 -21.32 -2.15 12.16
CA LYS A 3 -20.13 -2.23 11.31
C LYS A 3 -19.42 -3.56 11.60
N THR A 4 -18.79 -4.14 10.59
CA THR A 4 -17.91 -5.29 10.80
C THR A 4 -16.58 -4.81 11.40
N ASP A 5 -15.85 -5.69 12.11
CA ASP A 5 -14.53 -5.36 12.68
C ASP A 5 -13.57 -4.74 11.65
N LEU A 6 -13.67 -5.18 10.38
CA LEU A 6 -12.89 -4.64 9.27
C LEU A 6 -13.27 -3.19 8.94
N GLN A 7 -14.57 -2.88 8.86
CA GLN A 7 -15.05 -1.53 8.57
C GLN A 7 -14.75 -0.56 9.72
N GLU A 8 -14.79 -1.04 10.96
CA GLU A 8 -14.37 -0.25 12.12
C GLU A 8 -12.87 0.08 12.03
N TYR A 9 -12.05 -0.91 11.69
CA TYR A 9 -10.60 -0.70 11.52
C TYR A 9 -10.24 0.18 10.33
N GLN A 10 -10.91 0.06 9.18
CA GLN A 10 -10.72 0.96 8.03
C GLN A 10 -10.94 2.43 8.43
N GLU A 11 -12.01 2.71 9.18
CA GLU A 11 -12.31 4.07 9.65
C GLU A 11 -11.32 4.57 10.69
N GLU A 12 -10.88 3.70 11.61
CA GLU A 12 -9.83 4.02 12.56
C GLU A 12 -8.52 4.37 11.84
N LEU A 13 -8.12 3.55 10.87
CA LEU A 13 -6.91 3.76 10.08
C LEU A 13 -6.98 5.07 9.29
N LYS A 14 -8.13 5.37 8.67
CA LYS A 14 -8.36 6.67 8.00
C LYS A 14 -8.08 7.85 8.94
N LEU A 15 -8.65 7.82 10.14
CA LEU A 15 -8.50 8.91 11.12
C LEU A 15 -7.04 9.07 11.55
N LYS A 16 -6.34 7.96 11.82
CA LYS A 16 -4.92 7.97 12.19
C LYS A 16 -4.02 8.47 11.06
N LEU A 17 -4.29 8.06 9.81
CA LEU A 17 -3.55 8.56 8.65
C LEU A 17 -3.76 10.06 8.46
N ASN A 18 -4.99 10.58 8.64
CA ASN A 18 -5.21 12.03 8.61
C ASN A 18 -4.37 12.78 9.67
N GLN A 19 -4.10 12.17 10.83
CA GLN A 19 -3.19 12.73 11.83
C GLN A 19 -1.74 12.68 11.37
N VAL A 20 -1.27 11.53 10.85
CA VAL A 20 0.09 11.36 10.29
C VAL A 20 0.41 12.42 9.24
N PHE A 21 -0.53 12.64 8.32
CA PHE A 21 -0.39 13.62 7.23
C PHE A 21 -0.78 15.04 7.64
N SER A 22 -1.25 15.26 8.87
CA SER A 22 -1.69 16.56 9.42
C SER A 22 -2.74 17.29 8.57
N ARG A 23 -3.61 16.52 7.89
CA ARG A 23 -4.65 17.02 6.99
C ARG A 23 -5.65 15.92 6.63
N GLU A 24 -6.83 16.30 6.18
CA GLU A 24 -7.87 15.36 5.76
C GLU A 24 -7.63 14.88 4.32
N VAL A 25 -6.84 13.81 4.17
CA VAL A 25 -6.46 13.24 2.86
C VAL A 25 -6.77 11.75 2.74
N ALA A 26 -7.15 11.07 3.81
CA ALA A 26 -7.48 9.66 3.80
C ALA A 26 -8.98 9.43 3.57
N GLN A 27 -9.32 8.42 2.77
CA GLN A 27 -10.69 7.95 2.52
C GLN A 27 -10.75 6.42 2.66
N THR A 28 -11.89 5.91 3.14
CA THR A 28 -12.20 4.48 3.15
C THR A 28 -12.95 4.10 1.87
N GLU A 29 -12.78 2.85 1.43
CA GLU A 29 -13.60 2.24 0.39
C GLU A 29 -13.64 3.05 -0.93
N TRP A 30 -12.49 3.61 -1.31
CA TRP A 30 -12.34 4.59 -2.37
C TRP A 30 -12.43 3.95 -3.77
N SER A 31 -13.33 4.49 -4.60
CA SER A 31 -13.55 4.03 -5.98
C SER A 31 -12.63 4.79 -6.93
N SER A 32 -11.50 4.17 -7.27
CA SER A 32 -10.40 4.79 -8.01
C SER A 32 -10.73 5.23 -9.45
N MET A 33 -11.69 4.56 -10.10
CA MET A 33 -12.07 4.81 -11.50
C MET A 33 -13.48 5.40 -11.62
N ILE A 34 -13.96 6.11 -10.60
CA ILE A 34 -15.35 6.60 -10.54
C ILE A 34 -15.76 7.48 -11.72
N ASN A 35 -14.82 8.22 -12.30
CA ASN A 35 -15.03 9.11 -13.45
C ASN A 35 -14.67 8.48 -14.80
N GLU A 36 -14.16 7.24 -14.81
CA GLU A 36 -13.72 6.52 -16.02
C GLU A 36 -14.75 5.48 -16.49
N ARG A 37 -16.02 5.65 -16.09
CA ARG A 37 -17.10 4.67 -16.33
C ARG A 37 -17.35 4.40 -17.81
N ASP A 38 -17.10 5.40 -18.65
CA ASP A 38 -17.30 5.30 -20.10
C ASP A 38 -16.24 4.42 -20.78
N LEU A 39 -15.12 4.11 -20.10
CA LEU A 39 -14.07 3.23 -20.63
C LEU A 39 -14.43 1.73 -20.52
N PHE A 40 -15.51 1.38 -19.82
CA PHE A 40 -15.92 0.00 -19.56
C PHE A 40 -14.78 -0.87 -18.98
N ILE A 41 -14.00 -0.29 -18.06
CA ILE A 41 -12.88 -0.94 -17.38
C ILE A 41 -13.24 -1.38 -15.96
N TYR A 42 -12.45 -2.31 -15.43
CA TYR A 42 -12.52 -2.68 -14.02
C TYR A 42 -12.15 -1.48 -13.13
N SER A 43 -12.97 -1.21 -12.11
CA SER A 43 -12.74 -0.16 -11.12
C SER A 43 -12.42 -0.79 -9.77
N PRO A 44 -11.14 -0.90 -9.37
CA PRO A 44 -10.79 -1.34 -8.03
C PRO A 44 -11.38 -0.40 -6.97
N ARG A 45 -11.84 -1.00 -5.87
CA ARG A 45 -12.26 -0.29 -4.66
C ARG A 45 -11.21 -0.57 -3.59
N ILE A 46 -10.48 0.46 -3.21
CA ILE A 46 -9.38 0.36 -2.23
C ILE A 46 -9.94 0.50 -0.83
N ASP A 47 -9.55 -0.38 0.09
CA ASP A 47 -10.03 -0.37 1.48
C ASP A 47 -9.74 0.97 2.19
N VAL A 48 -8.50 1.45 2.12
CA VAL A 48 -8.10 2.77 2.62
C VAL A 48 -7.11 3.42 1.66
N ALA A 49 -7.33 4.67 1.28
CA ALA A 49 -6.46 5.40 0.38
C ALA A 49 -6.12 6.80 0.91
N VAL A 50 -4.91 7.28 0.63
CA VAL A 50 -4.43 8.64 0.96
C VAL A 50 -4.22 9.42 -0.32
N GLY A 51 -4.87 10.58 -0.42
CA GLY A 51 -4.83 11.45 -1.59
C GLY A 51 -3.60 12.38 -1.67
N PRO A 52 -3.60 13.34 -2.62
CA PRO A 52 -4.74 13.72 -3.49
C PRO A 52 -5.18 12.61 -4.45
N PHE A 53 -6.47 12.60 -4.79
CA PHE A 53 -7.13 11.53 -5.56
C PHE A 53 -7.26 11.91 -7.03
N ALA A 54 -6.44 11.29 -7.87
CA ALA A 54 -6.35 11.49 -9.32
C ALA A 54 -7.45 10.73 -10.07
N THR A 55 -8.67 11.25 -10.09
CA THR A 55 -9.75 10.70 -10.92
C THR A 55 -9.73 11.23 -12.35
N GLU A 56 -9.34 12.49 -12.55
CA GLU A 56 -9.30 13.17 -13.85
C GLU A 56 -7.97 13.89 -14.13
N ASN A 57 -7.18 14.18 -13.08
CA ASN A 57 -5.91 14.88 -13.15
C ASN A 57 -4.75 13.96 -12.74
N THR A 58 -3.51 14.38 -12.98
CA THR A 58 -2.30 13.75 -12.43
C THR A 58 -1.73 14.62 -11.31
N TYR A 59 -1.36 14.02 -10.18
CA TYR A 59 -0.84 14.74 -9.01
C TYR A 59 0.60 14.32 -8.65
N ALA A 60 1.41 14.00 -9.67
CA ALA A 60 2.77 13.49 -9.47
C ALA A 60 3.63 14.43 -8.60
N TYR A 61 3.55 15.74 -8.85
CA TYR A 61 4.32 16.74 -8.10
C TYR A 61 3.85 16.86 -6.65
N GLU A 62 2.55 16.83 -6.39
CA GLU A 62 1.99 16.85 -5.04
C GLU A 62 2.32 15.58 -4.25
N TYR A 63 2.45 14.43 -4.93
CA TYR A 63 2.97 13.22 -4.32
C TYR A 63 4.45 13.38 -3.94
N ASP A 64 5.25 14.01 -4.81
CA ASP A 64 6.66 14.30 -4.53
C ASP A 64 6.81 15.27 -3.34
N GLU A 65 5.86 16.19 -3.12
CA GLU A 65 5.83 17.04 -1.92
C GLU A 65 5.68 16.24 -0.62
N PHE A 66 4.94 15.13 -0.61
CA PHE A 66 4.88 14.27 0.60
C PHE A 66 6.19 13.55 0.82
N PHE A 67 6.87 13.13 -0.24
CA PHE A 67 8.21 12.56 -0.10
C PHE A 67 9.22 13.60 0.37
N ASN A 68 9.04 14.89 0.10
CA ASN A 68 9.93 15.94 0.59
C ASN A 68 9.67 16.33 2.06
N ASN A 69 8.58 15.87 2.66
CA ASN A 69 8.29 16.08 4.06
C ASN A 69 9.03 15.05 4.93
N ALA A 70 9.93 15.51 5.79
CA ALA A 70 10.77 14.65 6.63
C ALA A 70 9.95 13.70 7.52
N ASP A 71 8.86 14.20 8.09
CA ASP A 71 8.01 13.39 8.96
C ASP A 71 7.30 12.26 8.21
N ILE A 72 6.84 12.55 6.99
CA ILE A 72 6.23 11.54 6.13
C ILE A 72 7.30 10.55 5.67
N GLN A 73 8.53 11.00 5.40
CA GLN A 73 9.63 10.08 5.10
C GLN A 73 9.89 9.12 6.25
N ASP A 74 9.95 9.59 7.49
CA ASP A 74 10.20 8.74 8.66
C ASP A 74 9.10 7.68 8.80
N PHE A 75 7.83 8.08 8.67
CA PHE A 75 6.70 7.15 8.63
C PHE A 75 6.85 6.10 7.50
N LEU A 76 7.20 6.53 6.29
CA LEU A 76 7.40 5.62 5.15
C LEU A 76 8.61 4.70 5.33
N ARG A 77 9.67 5.17 5.99
CA ARG A 77 10.85 4.35 6.32
C ARG A 77 10.48 3.28 7.32
N ASP A 78 9.67 3.58 8.34
CA ASP A 78 9.15 2.56 9.26
C ASP A 78 8.36 1.46 8.52
N LEU A 79 7.50 1.83 7.56
CA LEU A 79 6.77 0.87 6.73
C LEU A 79 7.69 0.06 5.80
N TYR A 80 8.69 0.71 5.21
CA TYR A 80 9.69 0.06 4.36
C TYR A 80 10.52 -0.96 5.15
N GLU A 81 10.94 -0.59 6.36
CA GLU A 81 11.68 -1.46 7.27
C GLU A 81 10.85 -2.68 7.69
N ALA A 82 9.58 -2.47 8.03
CA ALA A 82 8.63 -3.55 8.29
C ALA A 82 8.50 -4.50 7.09
N ASN A 83 8.35 -3.96 5.87
CA ASN A 83 8.30 -4.74 4.65
C ASN A 83 9.59 -5.55 4.41
N ARG A 84 10.76 -4.95 4.64
CA ARG A 84 12.05 -5.64 4.49
C ARG A 84 12.16 -6.82 5.45
N VAL A 85 11.76 -6.64 6.71
CA VAL A 85 11.70 -7.73 7.70
C VAL A 85 10.74 -8.82 7.27
N ASN A 86 9.55 -8.46 6.78
CA ASN A 86 8.53 -9.41 6.34
C ASN A 86 8.96 -10.21 5.10
N LEU A 87 9.58 -9.57 4.11
CA LEU A 87 10.13 -10.25 2.94
C LEU A 87 11.32 -11.15 3.29
N GLY A 88 12.11 -10.74 4.28
CA GLY A 88 13.23 -11.52 4.84
C GLY A 88 12.81 -12.75 5.65
N MET A 89 11.51 -13.01 5.84
CA MET A 89 11.05 -14.24 6.51
C MET A 89 11.52 -15.52 5.82
N ILE A 90 11.74 -15.46 4.51
CA ILE A 90 12.42 -16.51 3.75
C ILE A 90 13.87 -16.05 3.61
N ASN A 91 14.75 -16.57 4.49
CA ASN A 91 16.17 -16.21 4.56
C ASN A 91 16.96 -16.75 3.35
N ASP A 92 16.77 -16.15 2.19
CA ASP A 92 17.56 -16.37 0.98
C ASP A 92 17.71 -15.10 0.14
N ASP A 93 18.57 -15.16 -0.88
CA ASP A 93 18.91 -14.00 -1.73
C ASP A 93 18.05 -13.89 -2.99
N PHE A 94 16.95 -14.65 -3.09
CA PHE A 94 16.17 -14.73 -4.33
C PHE A 94 15.23 -13.52 -4.51
N VAL A 95 14.70 -12.97 -3.41
CA VAL A 95 13.86 -11.77 -3.43
C VAL A 95 14.72 -10.57 -3.06
N GLN A 96 15.03 -9.74 -4.05
CA GLN A 96 15.70 -8.47 -3.82
C GLN A 96 14.66 -7.38 -3.52
N VAL A 97 14.70 -6.84 -2.30
CA VAL A 97 13.89 -5.68 -1.92
C VAL A 97 14.48 -4.45 -2.62
N PRO A 98 13.68 -3.68 -3.39
CA PRO A 98 14.12 -2.41 -3.96
C PRO A 98 14.63 -1.46 -2.88
N SER A 99 15.55 -0.54 -3.22
CA SER A 99 15.93 0.51 -2.26
C SER A 99 14.72 1.41 -1.94
N PHE A 100 14.77 2.10 -0.79
CA PHE A 100 13.73 3.07 -0.43
C PHE A 100 13.61 4.17 -1.50
N GLU A 101 14.76 4.61 -2.02
CA GLU A 101 14.84 5.62 -3.07
C GLU A 101 14.21 5.12 -4.37
N ASP A 102 14.53 3.90 -4.82
CA ASP A 102 13.90 3.32 -6.01
C ASP A 102 12.39 3.22 -5.84
N MET A 103 11.92 2.81 -4.66
CA MET A 103 10.50 2.67 -4.34
C MET A 103 9.73 3.99 -4.47
N ILE A 104 10.24 5.10 -3.91
CA ILE A 104 9.50 6.37 -3.91
C ILE A 104 9.41 7.03 -5.30
N TYR A 105 10.31 6.69 -6.23
CA TYR A 105 10.23 7.16 -7.61
C TYR A 105 9.29 6.31 -8.49
N MET A 106 8.77 5.19 -8.01
CA MET A 106 7.88 4.33 -8.80
C MET A 106 6.45 4.87 -8.92
N ASN A 107 5.77 4.50 -10.01
CA ASN A 107 4.37 4.84 -10.29
C ASN A 107 4.03 6.35 -10.27
N HIS A 108 4.72 7.16 -11.08
CA HIS A 108 4.48 8.62 -11.16
C HIS A 108 3.04 8.99 -11.54
N ASN A 109 2.36 8.15 -12.32
CA ASN A 109 0.97 8.34 -12.72
C ASN A 109 -0.01 7.59 -11.79
N ALA A 110 0.31 7.54 -10.49
CA ALA A 110 -0.56 6.95 -9.50
C ALA A 110 -1.89 7.71 -9.40
N ARG A 111 -2.93 7.00 -8.96
CA ARG A 111 -4.28 7.52 -8.74
C ARG A 111 -4.44 8.08 -7.31
N CYS A 112 -3.61 7.65 -6.37
CA CYS A 112 -3.52 8.22 -5.03
C CYS A 112 -2.07 8.14 -4.53
N PHE A 113 -1.75 8.83 -3.43
CA PHE A 113 -0.42 8.74 -2.83
C PHE A 113 -0.18 7.37 -2.20
N MET A 114 -1.13 6.90 -1.39
CA MET A 114 -1.03 5.58 -0.76
C MET A 114 -2.32 4.80 -0.99
N ALA A 115 -2.21 3.55 -1.42
CA ALA A 115 -3.33 2.63 -1.54
C ALA A 115 -3.11 1.44 -0.60
N ILE A 116 -4.04 1.19 0.31
CA ILE A 116 -3.95 0.15 1.33
C ILE A 116 -5.08 -0.85 1.13
N GLU A 117 -4.73 -2.12 0.97
CA GLU A 117 -5.66 -3.26 0.88
C GLU A 117 -5.50 -4.13 2.13
N ILE A 118 -6.60 -4.42 2.82
CA ILE A 118 -6.64 -5.09 4.13
C ILE A 118 -7.19 -6.50 3.98
N GLU A 119 -6.32 -7.48 4.21
CA GLU A 119 -6.54 -8.83 3.69
C GLU A 119 -6.81 -9.80 4.83
N ASN A 120 -8.10 -9.89 5.20
CA ASN A 120 -8.61 -10.71 6.29
C ASN A 120 -9.03 -12.12 5.85
N PHE A 121 -10.28 -12.28 5.39
CA PHE A 121 -10.86 -13.58 4.99
C PHE A 121 -10.94 -13.74 3.48
N VAL A 122 -9.79 -13.78 2.83
CA VAL A 122 -9.74 -13.77 1.36
C VAL A 122 -9.14 -15.04 0.76
N SER A 123 -9.49 -15.35 -0.49
CA SER A 123 -8.86 -16.46 -1.24
C SER A 123 -7.48 -16.05 -1.77
N HIS A 124 -6.67 -17.00 -2.25
CA HIS A 124 -5.40 -16.67 -2.93
C HIS A 124 -5.58 -15.75 -4.16
N LYS A 125 -6.74 -15.76 -4.83
CA LYS A 125 -7.01 -14.89 -5.98
C LYS A 125 -7.20 -13.43 -5.56
N HIS A 126 -7.69 -13.19 -4.36
CA HIS A 126 -7.86 -11.85 -3.81
C HIS A 126 -6.52 -11.26 -3.36
N ILE A 127 -5.62 -12.06 -2.78
CA ILE A 127 -4.24 -11.65 -2.44
C ILE A 127 -3.52 -11.05 -3.67
N MET A 128 -3.61 -11.73 -4.82
CA MET A 128 -3.02 -11.22 -6.05
C MET A 128 -3.70 -9.92 -6.52
N GLY A 129 -5.03 -9.89 -6.45
CA GLY A 129 -5.82 -8.71 -6.80
C GLY A 129 -5.48 -7.49 -5.95
N GLY A 130 -5.48 -7.61 -4.62
CA GLY A 130 -5.16 -6.54 -3.69
C GLY A 130 -3.73 -6.01 -3.89
N ALA A 131 -2.74 -6.90 -4.01
CA ALA A 131 -1.37 -6.48 -4.30
C ALA A 131 -1.24 -5.71 -5.62
N ILE A 132 -1.88 -6.18 -6.69
CA ILE A 132 -1.86 -5.50 -8.00
C ILE A 132 -2.58 -4.16 -7.92
N ASN A 133 -3.77 -4.11 -7.31
CA ASN A 133 -4.57 -2.89 -7.18
C ASN A 133 -3.83 -1.82 -6.37
N ALA A 134 -3.32 -2.19 -5.18
CA ALA A 134 -2.58 -1.28 -4.32
C ALA A 134 -1.34 -0.73 -5.03
N SER A 135 -0.55 -1.60 -5.67
CA SER A 135 0.67 -1.21 -6.38
C SER A 135 0.40 -0.37 -7.62
N ALA A 136 -0.64 -0.70 -8.40
CA ALA A 136 -1.01 0.04 -9.61
C ALA A 136 -1.62 1.42 -9.31
N LEU A 137 -2.40 1.54 -8.24
CA LEU A 137 -3.16 2.77 -7.94
C LEU A 137 -2.43 3.72 -7.00
N GLY A 138 -1.65 3.21 -6.05
CA GLY A 138 -0.89 4.03 -5.11
C GLY A 138 0.48 4.41 -5.69
N ARG A 139 0.96 5.61 -5.37
CA ARG A 139 2.39 5.93 -5.49
C ARG A 139 3.18 4.93 -4.66
N ILE A 140 2.70 4.69 -3.43
CA ILE A 140 3.04 3.56 -2.56
C ILE A 140 1.83 2.65 -2.41
N GLY A 141 1.99 1.37 -2.73
CA GLY A 141 1.00 0.34 -2.42
C GLY A 141 1.29 -0.31 -1.08
N VAL A 142 0.27 -0.61 -0.29
CA VAL A 142 0.39 -1.36 0.96
C VAL A 142 -0.62 -2.49 0.95
N VAL A 143 -0.17 -3.70 1.27
CA VAL A 143 -1.04 -4.82 1.61
C VAL A 143 -0.88 -5.15 3.09
N MET A 144 -2.01 -5.23 3.78
CA MET A 144 -2.07 -5.47 5.21
C MET A 144 -2.63 -6.86 5.50
N PRO A 145 -1.77 -7.90 5.62
CA PRO A 145 -2.22 -9.22 5.98
C PRO A 145 -2.76 -9.26 7.41
N TRP A 146 -3.98 -9.78 7.58
CA TRP A 146 -4.64 -9.87 8.89
C TRP A 146 -4.19 -11.06 9.75
N SER A 147 -3.43 -11.99 9.15
CA SER A 147 -2.92 -13.17 9.84
C SER A 147 -1.54 -13.57 9.34
N GLN A 148 -0.82 -14.32 10.15
CA GLN A 148 0.49 -14.87 9.79
C GLN A 148 0.45 -15.79 8.56
N GLU A 149 -0.67 -16.47 8.33
CA GLU A 149 -0.87 -17.27 7.11
C GLU A 149 -0.96 -16.37 5.86
N LYS A 150 -1.66 -15.24 5.96
CA LYS A 150 -1.76 -14.27 4.87
C LYS A 150 -0.45 -13.56 4.62
N LEU A 151 0.29 -13.20 5.67
CA LEU A 151 1.64 -12.66 5.56
C LEU A 151 2.53 -13.60 4.74
N ARG A 152 2.60 -14.89 5.13
CA ARG A 152 3.34 -15.91 4.36
C ARG A 152 2.85 -16.04 2.92
N SER A 153 1.56 -15.88 2.68
CA SER A 153 0.99 -15.94 1.32
C SER A 153 1.42 -14.76 0.45
N PHE A 154 1.46 -13.54 0.99
CA PHE A 154 1.98 -12.36 0.29
C PHE A 154 3.48 -12.47 0.00
N VAL A 155 4.27 -12.93 0.96
CA VAL A 155 5.71 -13.17 0.76
C VAL A 155 5.95 -14.17 -0.37
N ARG A 156 5.19 -15.28 -0.39
CA ARG A 156 5.24 -16.27 -1.49
C ARG A 156 4.78 -15.68 -2.82
N PHE A 157 3.81 -14.77 -2.82
CA PHE A 157 3.33 -14.10 -4.03
C PHE A 157 4.38 -13.16 -4.62
N VAL A 158 5.00 -12.29 -3.81
CA VAL A 158 6.11 -11.44 -4.27
C VAL A 158 7.26 -12.29 -4.82
N ARG A 159 7.60 -13.38 -4.11
CA ARG A 159 8.60 -14.35 -4.59
C ARG A 159 8.23 -14.94 -5.95
N TYR A 160 6.95 -15.25 -6.17
CA TYR A 160 6.47 -15.73 -7.46
C TYR A 160 6.61 -14.69 -8.57
N LEU A 161 6.31 -13.41 -8.32
CA LEU A 161 6.55 -12.33 -9.30
C LEU A 161 8.04 -12.16 -9.63
N HIS A 162 8.93 -12.29 -8.63
CA HIS A 162 10.37 -12.34 -8.85
C HIS A 162 10.78 -13.52 -9.72
N TYR A 163 10.21 -14.71 -9.47
CA TYR A 163 10.44 -15.88 -10.31
C TYR A 163 9.99 -15.67 -11.75
N LEU A 164 8.82 -15.07 -11.99
CA LEU A 164 8.36 -14.78 -13.34
C LEU A 164 9.33 -13.86 -14.08
N ARG A 165 9.80 -12.80 -13.42
CA ARG A 165 10.82 -11.88 -13.96
C ARG A 165 12.14 -12.60 -14.26
N TYR A 166 12.65 -13.39 -13.32
CA TYR A 166 13.86 -14.21 -13.49
C TYR A 166 13.72 -15.16 -14.70
N ALA A 167 12.58 -15.81 -14.84
CA ALA A 167 12.27 -16.73 -15.94
C ALA A 167 11.90 -16.02 -17.27
N ARG A 168 12.04 -14.69 -17.35
CA ARG A 168 11.68 -13.86 -18.52
C ARG A 168 10.23 -14.06 -18.99
N LYS A 169 9.33 -14.32 -18.05
CA LYS A 169 7.88 -14.38 -18.29
C LYS A 169 7.27 -13.00 -18.10
N ASN A 170 6.09 -12.79 -18.69
CA ASN A 170 5.28 -11.61 -18.39
C ASN A 170 5.00 -11.55 -16.89
N THR A 171 5.20 -10.38 -16.29
CA THR A 171 4.97 -10.13 -14.87
C THR A 171 4.53 -8.69 -14.65
N PHE A 172 3.98 -8.42 -13.47
CA PHE A 172 3.65 -7.09 -13.01
C PHE A 172 4.74 -6.59 -12.06
N ASP A 173 5.12 -5.32 -12.18
CA ASP A 173 6.13 -4.72 -11.31
C ASP A 173 5.48 -4.21 -10.03
N THR A 174 5.76 -4.87 -8.91
CA THR A 174 5.27 -4.50 -7.58
C THR A 174 6.36 -3.86 -6.71
N SER A 175 7.34 -3.18 -7.30
CA SER A 175 8.47 -2.62 -6.54
C SER A 175 8.05 -1.49 -5.57
N ASN A 176 6.87 -0.88 -5.77
CA ASN A 176 6.28 0.09 -4.84
C ASN A 176 5.32 -0.52 -3.80
N LEU A 177 5.25 -1.85 -3.71
CA LEU A 177 4.36 -2.57 -2.80
C LEU A 177 5.05 -2.90 -1.48
N LEU A 178 4.45 -2.50 -0.37
CA LEU A 178 4.87 -2.82 0.98
C LEU A 178 3.92 -3.85 1.60
N ILE A 179 4.47 -4.90 2.20
CA ILE A 179 3.72 -5.86 3.01
C ILE A 179 3.92 -5.49 4.48
N VAL A 180 2.89 -4.99 5.15
CA VAL A 180 2.98 -4.46 6.51
C VAL A 180 1.82 -5.02 7.34
N THR A 181 2.09 -5.64 8.50
CA THR A 181 1.00 -6.12 9.37
C THR A 181 0.27 -4.97 10.05
N LYS A 182 -0.91 -5.25 10.61
CA LYS A 182 -1.66 -4.29 11.41
C LYS A 182 -0.81 -3.66 12.51
N GLU A 183 -0.07 -4.48 13.27
CA GLU A 183 0.74 -4.05 14.41
C GLU A 183 1.92 -3.16 13.96
N GLN A 184 2.53 -3.49 12.81
CA GLN A 184 3.62 -2.70 12.24
C GLN A 184 3.13 -1.34 11.75
N MET A 185 1.96 -1.29 11.10
CA MET A 185 1.31 -0.04 10.71
C MET A 185 0.98 0.83 11.94
N GLU A 186 0.40 0.24 12.97
CA GLU A 186 0.08 0.96 14.21
C GLU A 186 1.33 1.51 14.90
N THR A 187 2.42 0.76 14.90
CA THR A 187 3.71 1.22 15.44
C THR A 187 4.26 2.40 14.64
N ALA A 188 4.30 2.31 13.31
CA ALA A 188 4.77 3.40 12.45
C ALA A 188 3.93 4.68 12.61
N ILE A 189 2.61 4.54 12.72
CA ILE A 189 1.70 5.65 13.02
C ILE A 189 2.00 6.26 14.39
N GLN A 190 2.17 5.43 15.42
CA GLN A 190 2.41 5.90 16.78
C GLN A 190 3.73 6.63 16.92
N ASN A 191 4.82 6.07 16.36
CA ASN A 191 6.13 6.73 16.28
C ASN A 191 6.02 8.12 15.67
N ARG A 192 5.27 8.22 14.56
CA ARG A 192 5.03 9.49 13.89
C ARG A 192 4.27 10.48 14.77
N ILE A 193 3.18 10.07 15.42
CA ILE A 193 2.35 10.95 16.24
C ILE A 193 3.10 11.44 17.48
N ASP A 194 3.92 10.58 18.10
CA ASP A 194 4.69 10.93 19.29
C ASP A 194 5.85 11.89 18.98
N ASN A 195 6.46 11.79 17.81
CA ASN A 195 7.53 12.70 17.36
C ASN A 195 7.05 14.13 17.01
N VAL A 196 5.73 14.37 16.94
CA VAL A 196 5.14 15.72 16.72
C VAL A 196 4.99 16.51 18.03
N ARG A 197 5.13 15.87 19.19
CA ARG A 197 4.99 16.52 20.50
C ARG A 197 6.31 17.03 21.05
#